data_AF-A0A388NZW7-F1
#
_entry.id   AF-A0A388NZW7-F1
#
_cell.length_a   1.000
_cell.length_b   1.000
_cell.length_c   1.000
_cell.angle_alpha   90.00
_cell.angle_beta   90.00
_cell.angle_gamma   90.00
#
_symmetry.space_group_name_H-M   'P 1'
#
loop_
_entity.id
_entity.type
_entity.pdbx_description
1 polymer ?
#
loop_
_entity_poly.entity_id
_entity_poly.type
_entity_poly.pdbx_seq_one_letter_code
_entity_poly.pdbx_strand_id
1 'polypeptide(L)' 'MLDFLRSYKGALLVISHDLELLDEAITRVLHLDRPDEDSEGTIVEYRGTYTQYGISREADEARQAKKATQARQRN' A
#
# COMPACT_ATOMS: atom_id res chain seq x y z
N MET A 1 -21.21 8.36 7.22
CA MET A 1 -20.57 7.38 6.31
C MET A 1 -19.41 6.66 7.01
N LEU A 2 -18.47 7.39 7.63
CA LEU A 2 -17.41 6.83 8.48
C LEU A 2 -17.90 5.84 9.55
N ASP A 3 -18.96 6.17 10.27
CA ASP A 3 -19.49 5.29 11.33
C ASP A 3 -19.96 3.93 10.80
N PHE A 4 -20.51 3.89 9.57
CA PHE A 4 -20.89 2.65 8.93
C PHE A 4 -19.66 1.80 8.58
N LEU A 5 -18.61 2.43 8.02
CA LEU A 5 -17.37 1.75 7.68
C LEU A 5 -16.68 1.17 8.93
N ARG A 6 -16.66 1.94 10.03
CA ARG A 6 -16.05 1.52 11.31
C ARG A 6 -16.85 0.44 12.05
N SER A 7 -18.18 0.45 11.94
CA SER A 7 -19.05 -0.49 12.67
C SER A 7 -19.32 -1.80 11.93
N TYR A 8 -18.89 -1.92 10.68
CA TYR A 8 -19.07 -3.13 9.89
C TYR A 8 -18.23 -4.29 10.45
N LYS A 9 -18.88 -5.40 10.81
CA LYS A 9 -18.24 -6.55 11.45
C LYS A 9 -17.53 -7.52 10.49
N GLY A 10 -17.61 -7.26 9.18
CA GLY A 10 -17.00 -8.09 8.14
C GLY A 10 -15.78 -7.45 7.49
N ALA A 11 -15.29 -8.06 6.41
CA ALA A 11 -14.28 -7.44 5.56
C ALA A 11 -14.94 -6.47 4.58
N LEU A 12 -14.37 -5.28 4.43
CA LEU A 12 -14.79 -4.29 3.46
C LEU A 12 -13.60 -3.90 2.59
N LEU A 13 -13.81 -3.87 1.27
CA LEU A 13 -12.86 -3.30 0.31
C LEU A 13 -13.43 -1.96 -0.16
N VAL A 14 -12.67 -0.89 0.05
CA VAL A 14 -13.06 0.47 -0.33
C VAL A 14 -12.03 1.01 -1.30
N ILE A 15 -12.50 1.55 -2.42
CA ILE A 15 -11.68 2.28 -3.40
C ILE A 15 -12.20 3.72 -3.39
N SER A 16 -11.33 4.66 -3.01
CA SER A 16 -11.67 6.08 -2.93
C SER A 16 -10.44 6.92 -3.25
N HIS A 17 -10.68 8.17 -3.67
CA HIS A 17 -9.64 9.18 -3.83
C HIS A 17 -9.53 10.13 -2.62
N ASP A 18 -10.43 10.01 -1.63
CA ASP A 18 -10.40 10.79 -0.39
C ASP A 18 -9.52 10.07 0.66
N LEU A 19 -8.30 10.55 0.82
CA LEU A 19 -7.30 9.92 1.68
C LEU A 19 -7.55 10.14 3.17
N GLU A 20 -8.10 11.29 3.57
CA GLU A 20 -8.38 11.59 4.98
C GLU A 20 -9.49 10.67 5.50
N LEU A 21 -10.53 10.48 4.71
CA LEU A 21 -11.60 9.52 4.98
C LEU A 21 -11.07 8.09 5.13
N LEU A 22 -10.17 7.68 4.24
CA LEU A 22 -9.60 6.33 4.24
C LEU A 22 -8.67 6.13 5.43
N ASP A 23 -7.81 7.10 5.76
CA ASP A 23 -6.87 7.00 6.87
C ASP A 23 -7.58 6.74 8.21
N GLU A 24 -8.78 7.30 8.37
CA GLU A 24 -9.64 7.07 9.53
C GLU A 24 -10.37 5.73 9.54
N ALA A 25 -10.68 5.17 8.36
CA ALA A 25 -11.60 4.03 8.23
C ALA A 25 -10.90 2.69 7.98
N ILE A 26 -9.69 2.69 7.40
CA ILE A 26 -9.01 1.46 6.97
C ILE A 26 -8.04 0.92 8.03
N THR A 27 -7.80 -0.38 7.96
CA THR A 27 -6.80 -1.07 8.80
C THR A 27 -5.62 -1.59 8.00
N ARG A 28 -5.74 -1.64 6.67
CA ARG A 28 -4.78 -2.22 5.71
C ARG A 28 -4.89 -1.47 4.38
N VAL A 29 -3.79 -1.36 3.65
CA VAL A 29 -3.70 -0.84 2.29
C VAL A 29 -3.22 -1.95 1.35
N LEU A 30 -3.94 -2.15 0.24
CA LEU A 30 -3.48 -2.99 -0.87
C LEU A 30 -2.89 -2.06 -1.93
N HIS A 31 -1.57 -2.07 -2.07
CA HIS A 31 -0.87 -1.34 -3.11
C HIS A 31 -0.82 -2.17 -4.38
N LEU A 32 -1.45 -1.69 -5.45
CA LEU A 32 -1.38 -2.30 -6.78
C LEU A 32 -0.30 -1.58 -7.59
N ASP A 33 0.75 -2.31 -7.94
CA ASP A 33 1.79 -1.84 -8.85
C ASP A 33 1.58 -2.51 -10.21
N ARG A 34 1.49 -1.71 -11.26
CA ARG A 34 1.29 -2.18 -12.62
C ARG A 34 2.20 -1.39 -13.57
N PRO A 35 3.22 -2.02 -14.16
CA PRO A 35 4.18 -1.33 -15.02
C PRO A 35 3.55 -0.74 -16.30
N ASP A 36 2.61 -1.47 -16.89
CA ASP A 36 1.91 -1.10 -18.13
C ASP A 36 0.58 -1.87 -18.28
N GLU A 37 -0.23 -1.50 -19.26
CA GLU A 37 -1.57 -2.07 -19.47
C GLU A 37 -1.58 -3.54 -19.93
N ASP A 38 -0.44 -4.09 -20.33
CA ASP A 38 -0.31 -5.47 -20.81
C ASP A 38 0.36 -6.38 -19.77
N SER A 39 1.07 -5.79 -18.80
CA SER A 39 1.75 -6.49 -17.72
C SER A 39 0.80 -6.94 -16.61
N GLU A 40 1.15 -8.06 -15.99
CA GLU A 40 0.51 -8.56 -14.76
C GLU A 40 0.82 -7.60 -13.60
N GLY A 41 -0.23 -7.14 -12.91
CA GLY A 41 -0.08 -6.27 -11.75
C GLY A 41 0.35 -7.06 -10.52
N THR A 42 1.21 -6.46 -9.69
CA THR A 42 1.60 -7.02 -8.39
C THR A 42 0.84 -6.32 -7.28
N ILE A 43 0.38 -7.07 -6.28
CA ILE A 43 -0.27 -6.51 -5.10
C ILE A 43 0.65 -6.71 -3.89
N VAL A 44 0.94 -5.62 -3.19
CA VAL A 44 1.64 -5.62 -1.91
C VAL A 44 0.72 -5.11 -0.83
N GLU A 45 0.60 -5.88 0.25
CA GLU A 45 -0.22 -5.49 1.39
C GLU A 45 0.61 -4.77 2.46
N TYR A 46 0.08 -3.64 2.92
CA TYR A 46 0.57 -2.88 4.05
C TYR A 46 -0.46 -2.89 5.17
N ARG A 47 -0.03 -3.17 6.40
CA ARG A 47 -0.88 -3.07 7.59
C ARG A 47 -0.79 -1.65 8.16
N GLY A 48 -1.92 -1.13 8.61
CA GLY A 48 -2.03 0.20 9.17
C GLY A 48 -2.87 1.14 8.31
N THR A 49 -2.85 2.40 8.71
CA THR A 49 -3.55 3.48 8.02
C THR A 49 -2.81 3.88 6.73
N TYR A 50 -3.40 4.76 5.93
CA TYR A 50 -2.77 5.26 4.71
C TYR A 50 -1.47 6.02 4.99
N THR A 51 -1.45 6.86 6.03
CA THR A 51 -0.26 7.59 6.48
C THR A 51 0.88 6.64 6.82
N GLN A 52 0.59 5.56 7.56
CA GLN A 52 1.57 4.53 7.91
C GLN A 52 2.06 3.74 6.70
N TYR A 53 1.17 3.48 5.74
CA TYR A 53 1.51 2.87 4.46
C TYR A 53 2.54 3.72 3.70
N GLY A 54 2.36 5.05 3.60
CA GLY A 54 3.29 5.93 2.89
C GLY A 54 4.74 5.81 3.42
N ILE A 55 4.89 5.84 4.74
CA ILE A 55 6.19 5.67 5.41
C ILE A 55 6.78 4.27 5.15
N SER A 56 5.94 3.25 5.26
CA SER A 56 6.36 1.86 5.06
C SER A 56 6.83 1.61 3.63
N ARG A 57 6.11 2.18 2.66
CA ARG A 57 6.43 2.07 1.24
C ARG A 57 7.77 2.74 0.91
N GLU A 58 7.99 3.97 1.39
CA GLU A 58 9.26 4.68 1.15
C GLU A 58 10.45 3.88 1.72
N ALA A 59 10.30 3.32 2.92
CA ALA A 59 11.32 2.47 3.52
C ALA A 59 11.57 1.19 2.70
N ASP A 60 10.52 0.58 2.15
CA ASP A 60 10.62 -0.59 1.28
C ASP A 60 11.37 -0.27 -0.01
N GLU A 61 10.98 0.79 -0.71
CA GLU A 61 11.63 1.25 -1.94
C GLU A 61 13.12 1.54 -1.70
N ALA A 62 13.45 2.22 -0.60
CA ALA A 62 14.84 2.49 -0.22
C ALA A 62 15.63 1.20 0.06
N ARG A 63 15.01 0.19 0.72
CA ARG A 63 15.64 -1.11 0.96
C ARG A 63 15.89 -1.86 -0.35
N GLN A 64 14.95 -1.84 -1.29
CA GLN A 64 15.10 -2.51 -2.58
C GLN A 64 16.18 -1.84 -3.44
N ALA A 65 16.22 -0.51 -3.48
CA ALA A 65 17.26 0.23 -4.21
C ALA A 65 18.68 -0.08 -3.69
N LYS A 66 18.85 -0.16 -2.36
CA LYS A 66 20.12 -0.56 -1.74
C LYS A 66 20.53 -1.97 -2.13
N LYS A 67 19.61 -2.95 -2.07
CA LYS A 67 19.87 -4.34 -2.47
C LYS A 67 20.26 -4.45 -3.94
N ALA A 68 19.56 -3.74 -4.84
CA ALA A 68 19.85 -3.73 -6.27
C ALA A 68 21.26 -3.18 -6.55
N THR A 69 21.65 -2.11 -5.85
CA THR A 69 22.98 -1.51 -5.99
C THR A 69 24.07 -2.46 -5.50
N GLN A 70 23.88 -3.12 -4.36
CA GLN A 70 24.83 -4.10 -3.83
C GLN A 70 24.97 -5.34 -4.73
N ALA A 71 23.87 -5.82 -5.32
CA ALA A 71 23.90 -6.93 -6.25
C ALA A 71 24.70 -6.60 -7.53
N ARG A 72 24.62 -5.35 -8.01
CA ARG A 72 25.38 -4.87 -9.17
C ARG A 72 26.89 -4.74 -8.91
N GLN A 73 27.30 -4.43 -7.67
CA GLN A 73 28.72 -4.29 -7.30
C GLN A 73 29.43 -5.64 -7.08
N ARG A 74 28.67 -6.73 -7.01
CA ARG A 74 29.17 -8.06 -6.64
C ARG A 74 29.38 -9.00 -7.84
N ASN A 75 29.06 -8.53 -9.06
CA ASN A 75 29.39 -9.14 -10.34
C ASN A 75 30.49 -8.31 -11.02
#